data_AF-A0A2A5QXA1-F1
#
_entry.id   AF-A0A2A5QXA1-F1
#
_cell.length_a   1.000
_cell.length_b   1.000
_cell.length_c   1.000
_cell.angle_alpha   90.00
_cell.angle_beta   90.00
_cell.angle_gamma   90.00
#
_symmetry.space_group_name_H-M   'P 1'
#
loop_
_entity.id
_entity.type
_entity.pdbx_description
1 polymer ?
#
loop_
_entity_poly.entity_id
_entity_poly.type
_entity_poly.pdbx_seq_one_letter_code
_entity_poly.pdbx_strand_id
1 'polypeptide(L)'
;MATTTDGSPTTEASTLDLTTRVRRRVLPALHRIKEPLGGYAICRQHPNEYVGTLKRGLDAVRSTLESMAFEREPIAALKVHDDGRLSAGSWVRRESSLATWQLHVTLFRTDSGAVEVFAHREYSWLRHPYKHYTQDGWDIHGGVERMRSLLSDRGVSFWIE
;
A
#
# COMPACT_ATOMS: atom_id res chain seq x y z
N MET A 1 -44.45 23.67 -15.69
CA MET A 1 -43.60 22.47 -15.82
C MET A 1 -42.17 22.89 -15.54
N ALA A 2 -41.66 22.56 -14.36
CA ALA A 2 -40.27 22.84 -13.99
C ALA A 2 -39.45 21.58 -14.25
N THR A 3 -38.50 21.68 -15.18
CA THR A 3 -37.50 20.65 -15.47
C THR A 3 -36.45 20.63 -14.36
N THR A 4 -36.45 19.54 -13.60
CA THR A 4 -35.39 19.17 -12.67
C THR A 4 -34.19 18.68 -13.48
N THR A 5 -33.12 19.47 -13.51
CA THR A 5 -31.79 18.98 -13.91
C THR A 5 -31.00 18.78 -12.64
N ASP A 6 -31.06 17.56 -12.10
CA ASP A 6 -30.18 17.14 -11.00
C ASP A 6 -28.86 16.67 -11.62
N GLY A 7 -27.91 17.59 -11.72
CA GLY A 7 -26.55 17.31 -12.15
C GLY A 7 -25.81 16.60 -11.02
N SER A 8 -25.60 15.29 -11.16
CA SER A 8 -24.79 14.48 -10.26
C SER A 8 -23.38 15.08 -10.08
N PRO A 9 -22.84 15.16 -8.86
CA PRO A 9 -21.49 15.65 -8.66
C PRO A 9 -20.46 14.58 -9.06
N THR A 10 -19.91 14.72 -10.26
CA THR A 10 -18.60 14.17 -10.62
C THR A 10 -17.54 14.81 -9.72
N THR A 11 -17.09 14.12 -8.65
CA THR A 11 -15.75 14.17 -8.01
C THR A 11 -15.76 13.23 -6.79
N GLU A 12 -15.75 11.92 -7.02
CA GLU A 12 -15.45 10.94 -5.95
C GLU A 12 -13.92 10.90 -5.77
N ALA A 13 -13.39 11.91 -5.07
CA ALA A 13 -12.08 11.82 -4.47
C ALA A 13 -12.13 10.75 -3.37
N SER A 14 -12.03 9.49 -3.78
CA SER A 14 -11.96 8.31 -2.91
C SER A 14 -11.11 8.60 -1.68
N THR A 15 -11.77 8.59 -0.52
CA THR A 15 -11.14 8.94 0.75
C THR A 15 -10.25 7.79 1.21
N LEU A 16 -9.10 8.13 1.78
CA LEU A 16 -8.21 7.15 2.41
C LEU A 16 -8.98 6.32 3.44
N ASP A 17 -8.67 5.03 3.52
CA ASP A 17 -9.24 4.18 4.55
C ASP A 17 -8.87 4.66 5.96
N LEU A 18 -9.68 4.30 6.96
CA LEU A 18 -9.50 4.74 8.33
C LEU A 18 -8.11 4.38 8.89
N THR A 19 -7.62 3.17 8.61
CA THR A 19 -6.30 2.72 9.07
C THR A 19 -5.20 3.59 8.46
N THR A 20 -5.24 3.85 7.15
CA THR A 20 -4.27 4.74 6.50
C THR A 20 -4.37 6.19 7.01
N ARG A 21 -5.57 6.71 7.23
CA ARG A 21 -5.77 8.06 7.80
C ARG A 21 -5.14 8.19 9.19
N VAL A 22 -5.39 7.21 10.05
CA VAL A 22 -4.82 7.18 11.40
C VAL A 22 -3.30 7.07 11.33
N ARG A 23 -2.77 6.16 10.50
CA ARG A 23 -1.32 6.00 10.29
C ARG A 23 -0.66 7.30 9.83
N ARG A 24 -1.23 7.99 8.83
CA ARG A 24 -0.73 9.29 8.35
C ARG A 24 -0.76 10.40 9.41
N ARG A 25 -1.70 10.33 10.37
CA ARG A 25 -1.81 11.31 11.46
C ARG A 25 -0.84 11.04 12.61
N VAL A 26 -0.63 9.77 12.96
CA VAL A 26 0.07 9.36 14.18
C VAL A 26 1.55 9.07 13.93
N LEU A 27 1.87 8.36 12.84
CA LEU A 27 3.24 7.88 12.59
C LEU A 27 4.29 9.00 12.44
N PRO A 28 3.98 10.20 11.92
CA PRO A 28 4.96 11.31 11.94
C PRO A 28 5.36 11.75 13.35
N ALA A 29 4.40 11.83 14.28
CA ALA A 29 4.72 12.17 15.66
C ALA A 29 5.54 11.06 16.32
N LEU A 30 5.15 9.80 16.11
CA LEU A 30 5.89 8.64 16.59
C LEU A 30 7.31 8.57 16.02
N HIS A 31 7.49 8.93 14.74
CA HIS A 31 8.79 8.93 14.09
C HIS A 31 9.75 9.91 14.75
N ARG A 32 9.31 11.15 15.02
CA ARG A 32 10.13 12.16 15.72
C ARG A 32 10.58 11.73 17.11
N ILE A 33 9.80 10.89 17.78
CA ILE A 33 10.16 10.32 19.09
C ILE A 33 11.17 9.18 18.94
N LYS A 34 11.00 8.32 17.93
CA LYS A 34 11.84 7.13 17.71
C LYS A 34 13.19 7.44 17.05
N GLU A 35 13.23 8.43 16.15
CA GLU A 35 14.39 8.77 15.33
C GLU A 35 15.66 9.06 16.17
N PRO A 36 15.60 9.87 17.26
CA PRO A 36 16.76 10.09 18.12
C PRO A 36 17.30 8.82 18.81
N LEU A 37 16.48 7.76 18.89
CA LEU A 37 16.84 6.48 19.49
C LEU A 37 17.26 5.44 18.44
N GLY A 38 17.47 5.86 17.18
CA GLY A 38 17.82 4.96 16.07
C GLY A 38 16.64 4.16 15.50
N GLY A 39 15.41 4.44 15.92
CA GLY A 39 14.20 3.82 15.37
C GLY A 39 13.53 4.70 14.32
N TYR A 40 12.67 4.13 13.49
CA TYR A 40 11.92 4.89 12.48
C TYR A 40 10.44 4.49 12.51
N ALA A 41 9.51 5.37 12.13
CA ALA A 41 8.10 5.02 11.88
C ALA A 41 7.62 5.51 10.51
N ILE A 42 8.49 6.23 9.81
CA ILE A 42 8.37 6.65 8.43
C ILE A 42 9.64 6.20 7.73
N CYS A 43 9.54 5.74 6.48
CA CYS A 43 10.71 5.46 5.66
C CYS A 43 10.42 5.77 4.19
N ARG A 44 11.48 5.94 3.39
CA ARG A 44 11.34 6.10 1.94
C ARG A 44 10.90 4.80 1.29
N GLN A 45 10.07 4.90 0.28
CA GLN A 45 9.70 3.80 -0.59
C GLN A 45 10.91 3.47 -1.48
N HIS A 46 11.30 2.20 -1.52
CA HIS A 46 12.41 1.80 -2.39
C HIS A 46 11.90 1.68 -3.84
N PRO A 47 12.58 2.27 -4.85
CA PRO A 47 12.13 2.28 -6.24
C PRO A 47 12.04 0.87 -6.84
N ASN A 48 12.97 -0.04 -6.50
CA ASN A 48 12.93 -1.43 -7.00
C ASN A 48 11.72 -2.24 -6.50
N GLU A 49 10.98 -1.76 -5.49
CA GLU A 49 9.72 -2.39 -5.08
C GLU A 49 8.57 -2.08 -6.06
N TYR A 50 8.79 -1.24 -7.08
CA TYR A 50 7.76 -0.85 -8.02
C TYR A 50 7.23 -2.03 -8.84
N VAL A 51 5.93 -2.29 -8.71
CA VAL A 51 5.20 -3.33 -9.44
C VAL A 51 4.72 -2.76 -10.77
N GLY A 52 4.11 -1.58 -10.73
CA GLY A 52 3.50 -0.92 -11.87
C GLY A 52 2.40 0.06 -11.46
N THR A 53 1.89 0.79 -12.43
CA THR A 53 0.78 1.72 -12.28
C THR A 53 -0.51 1.10 -12.80
N LEU A 54 -1.55 1.12 -11.97
CA LEU A 54 -2.91 0.73 -12.35
C LEU A 54 -3.67 2.01 -12.71
N LYS A 55 -4.18 2.08 -13.95
CA LYS A 55 -5.03 3.18 -14.44
C LYS A 55 -6.46 3.04 -13.89
N ARG A 56 -6.60 2.92 -12.57
CA ARG A 56 -7.84 2.77 -11.82
C ARG A 56 -7.76 3.60 -10.55
N GLY A 57 -8.91 4.09 -10.07
CA GLY A 57 -8.99 4.83 -8.81
C GLY A 57 -8.66 3.96 -7.59
N LEU A 58 -8.32 4.62 -6.48
CA LEU A 58 -7.88 3.96 -5.24
C LEU A 58 -8.86 2.88 -4.75
N ASP A 59 -10.16 3.15 -4.68
CA ASP A 59 -11.14 2.17 -4.19
C ASP A 59 -11.27 0.94 -5.10
N ALA A 60 -11.14 1.12 -6.43
CA ALA A 60 -11.13 0.00 -7.37
C ALA A 60 -9.88 -0.88 -7.17
N VAL A 61 -8.72 -0.27 -6.91
CA VAL A 61 -7.50 -1.01 -6.59
C VAL A 61 -7.61 -1.73 -5.25
N ARG A 62 -8.18 -1.08 -4.23
CA ARG A 62 -8.44 -1.72 -2.92
C ARG A 62 -9.37 -2.92 -3.03
N SER A 63 -10.48 -2.79 -3.77
CA SER A 63 -11.40 -3.89 -4.03
C SER A 63 -10.72 -5.03 -4.79
N THR A 64 -9.81 -4.70 -5.71
CA THR A 64 -9.00 -5.70 -6.43
C THR A 64 -8.09 -6.45 -5.45
N LEU A 65 -7.40 -5.76 -4.55
CA LEU A 65 -6.56 -6.37 -3.51
C LEU A 65 -7.37 -7.29 -2.58
N GLU A 66 -8.53 -6.83 -2.11
CA GLU A 66 -9.45 -7.63 -1.28
C GLU A 66 -9.87 -8.93 -1.99
N SER A 67 -10.20 -8.86 -3.29
CA SER A 67 -10.56 -10.04 -4.09
C SER A 67 -9.41 -11.06 -4.22
N MET A 68 -8.18 -10.63 -3.97
CA MET A 68 -6.96 -11.46 -3.94
C MET A 68 -6.57 -11.87 -2.51
N ALA A 69 -7.47 -11.67 -1.54
CA ALA A 69 -7.28 -11.96 -0.11
C ALA A 69 -6.18 -11.12 0.56
N PHE A 70 -5.99 -9.88 0.11
CA PHE A 70 -5.20 -8.90 0.88
C PHE A 70 -6.04 -8.26 1.99
N GLU A 71 -5.38 -8.01 3.11
CA GLU A 71 -5.89 -7.30 4.28
C GLU A 71 -5.11 -6.01 4.48
N ARG A 72 -5.67 -5.04 5.23
CA ARG A 72 -4.91 -3.84 5.60
C ARG A 72 -3.85 -4.20 6.63
N GLU A 73 -2.68 -3.57 6.53
CA GLU A 73 -1.62 -3.69 7.51
C GLU A 73 -1.58 -2.47 8.44
N PRO A 74 -2.02 -2.59 9.69
CA PRO A 74 -1.96 -1.49 10.65
C PRO A 74 -0.54 -1.24 11.17
N ILE A 75 0.26 -2.30 11.28
CA ILE A 75 1.62 -2.27 11.84
C ILE A 75 2.64 -2.32 10.71
N ALA A 76 2.92 -1.16 10.13
CA ALA A 76 4.00 -0.95 9.17
C ALA A 76 4.42 0.52 9.18
N ALA A 77 5.69 0.79 8.88
CA ALA A 77 6.16 2.15 8.70
C ALA A 77 5.37 2.86 7.59
N LEU A 78 5.10 4.16 7.76
CA LEU A 78 4.48 4.97 6.72
C LEU A 78 5.50 5.19 5.59
N LYS A 79 5.14 4.81 4.37
CA LYS A 79 6.04 4.96 3.22
C LYS A 79 5.89 6.35 2.61
N VAL A 80 7.01 6.94 2.24
CA VAL A 80 7.09 8.22 1.52
C VAL A 80 7.68 7.95 0.15
N HIS A 81 6.94 8.32 -0.89
CA HIS A 81 7.40 8.26 -2.27
C HIS A 81 8.54 9.27 -2.50
N ASP A 82 9.35 9.09 -3.54
CA ASP A 82 10.51 9.95 -3.80
C ASP A 82 10.12 11.41 -4.09
N ASP A 83 8.91 11.65 -4.58
CA ASP A 83 8.32 12.99 -4.78
C ASP A 83 7.63 13.56 -3.51
N GLY A 84 7.73 12.88 -2.37
CA GLY A 84 7.18 13.31 -1.08
C GLY A 84 5.73 12.91 -0.82
N ARG A 85 5.04 12.26 -1.77
CA ARG A 85 3.69 11.72 -1.52
C ARG A 85 3.73 10.66 -0.42
N LEU A 86 2.75 10.69 0.49
CA LEU A 86 2.59 9.65 1.50
C LEU A 86 1.82 8.45 0.93
N SER A 87 2.10 7.24 1.42
CA SER A 87 1.39 6.03 1.01
C SER A 87 -0.11 6.14 1.28
N ALA A 88 -0.92 5.80 0.28
CA ALA A 88 -2.38 5.78 0.29
C ALA A 88 -2.97 4.43 0.75
N GLY A 89 -2.13 3.42 0.97
CA GLY A 89 -2.53 2.14 1.52
C GLY A 89 -1.32 1.27 1.85
N SER A 90 -1.49 0.35 2.80
CA SER A 90 -0.53 -0.68 3.18
C SER A 90 -1.33 -1.97 3.40
N TRP A 91 -0.97 -2.98 2.63
CA TRP A 91 -1.78 -4.18 2.41
C TRP A 91 -0.92 -5.42 2.45
N VAL A 92 -1.45 -6.50 3.00
CA VAL A 92 -0.70 -7.73 3.20
C VAL A 92 -1.52 -8.93 2.77
N ARG A 93 -0.87 -9.87 2.11
CA ARG A 93 -1.42 -11.19 1.81
C ARG A 93 -0.56 -12.26 2.43
N ARG A 94 -1.20 -13.21 3.09
CA ARG A 94 -0.57 -14.36 3.77
C ARG A 94 -1.30 -15.64 3.39
N GLU A 95 -0.61 -16.77 3.43
CA GLU A 95 -1.22 -18.09 3.21
C GLU A 95 -2.09 -18.52 4.40
N SER A 96 -1.75 -18.05 5.60
CA SER A 96 -2.52 -18.22 6.84
C SER A 96 -2.20 -17.10 7.83
N SER A 97 -3.03 -16.90 8.86
CA SER A 97 -2.87 -15.80 9.81
C SER A 97 -1.51 -15.77 10.53
N LEU A 98 -0.90 -16.94 10.74
CA LEU A 98 0.43 -17.08 11.36
C LEU A 98 1.49 -17.60 10.37
N ALA A 99 1.32 -17.31 9.07
CA ALA A 99 2.38 -17.58 8.09
C ALA A 99 3.66 -16.83 8.45
N THR A 100 4.82 -17.46 8.23
CA THR A 100 6.13 -16.83 8.48
C THR A 100 6.34 -15.60 7.60
N TRP A 101 5.86 -15.67 6.35
CA TRP A 101 6.09 -14.68 5.32
C TRP A 101 4.77 -14.03 4.89
N GLN A 102 4.86 -12.77 4.46
CA GLN A 102 3.77 -12.05 3.84
C GLN A 102 4.24 -11.34 2.57
N LEU A 103 3.32 -11.16 1.63
CA LEU A 103 3.49 -10.23 0.52
C LEU A 103 2.88 -8.90 0.95
N HIS A 104 3.71 -7.87 1.08
CA HIS A 104 3.26 -6.53 1.44
C HIS A 104 3.22 -5.66 0.18
N VAL A 105 2.11 -4.93 0.04
CA VAL A 105 1.82 -3.99 -1.02
C VAL A 105 1.60 -2.61 -0.43
N THR A 106 2.32 -1.62 -0.95
CA THR A 106 2.12 -0.20 -0.66
C THR A 106 1.50 0.48 -1.88
N LEU A 107 0.52 1.36 -1.65
CA LEU A 107 -0.16 2.12 -2.70
C LEU A 107 0.21 3.59 -2.63
N PHE A 108 0.40 4.24 -3.77
CA PHE A 108 0.48 5.70 -3.89
C PHE A 108 -0.51 6.18 -4.95
N ARG A 109 -1.25 7.25 -4.64
CA ARG A 109 -2.18 7.86 -5.60
C ARG A 109 -1.42 8.89 -6.43
N THR A 110 -1.54 8.83 -7.75
CA THR A 110 -0.99 9.84 -8.66
C THR A 110 -1.94 11.03 -8.77
N ASP A 111 -1.45 12.16 -9.29
CA ASP A 111 -2.29 13.34 -9.54
C ASP A 111 -3.37 13.09 -10.60
N SER A 112 -3.11 12.17 -11.53
CA SER A 112 -4.09 11.71 -12.53
C SER A 112 -5.16 10.78 -11.96
N GLY A 113 -5.11 10.43 -10.68
CA GLY A 113 -6.04 9.52 -10.01
C GLY A 113 -5.76 8.03 -10.24
N ALA A 114 -4.67 7.69 -10.95
CA ALA A 114 -4.15 6.34 -11.03
C ALA A 114 -3.45 5.94 -9.70
N VAL A 115 -3.07 4.67 -9.60
CA VAL A 115 -2.41 4.14 -8.40
C VAL A 115 -1.12 3.43 -8.78
N GLU A 116 -0.01 3.89 -8.22
CA GLU A 116 1.25 3.16 -8.24
C GLU A 116 1.24 2.10 -7.15
N VAL A 117 1.70 0.91 -7.50
CA VAL A 117 1.75 -0.25 -6.63
C VAL A 117 3.21 -0.61 -6.41
N PHE A 118 3.58 -0.78 -5.16
CA PHE A 118 4.90 -1.26 -4.74
C PHE A 118 4.72 -2.52 -3.92
N ALA A 119 5.63 -3.48 -4.03
CA ALA A 119 5.59 -4.72 -3.29
C ALA A 119 6.96 -5.26 -2.91
N HIS A 120 6.99 -5.96 -1.79
CA HIS A 120 8.11 -6.80 -1.36
C HIS A 120 7.55 -7.97 -0.55
N ARG A 121 8.36 -9.02 -0.40
CA ARG A 121 8.09 -10.12 0.51
C ARG A 121 8.92 -9.94 1.77
N GLU A 122 8.29 -10.15 2.91
CA GLU A 122 8.89 -9.89 4.22
C GLU A 122 8.34 -10.85 5.27
N TYR A 123 8.95 -10.86 6.45
CA TYR A 123 8.39 -11.58 7.59
C TYR A 123 7.03 -11.00 8.00
N SER A 124 6.11 -11.87 8.40
CA SER A 124 4.81 -11.43 8.90
C SER A 124 4.95 -10.69 10.21
N TRP A 125 4.38 -9.48 10.29
CA TRP A 125 4.33 -8.71 11.54
C TRP A 125 3.57 -9.41 12.66
N LEU A 126 2.59 -10.27 12.34
CA LEU A 126 1.81 -11.02 13.32
C LEU A 126 2.63 -12.10 14.03
N ARG A 127 3.52 -12.78 13.30
CA ARG A 127 4.33 -13.89 13.83
C ARG A 127 5.75 -13.47 14.20
N HIS A 128 6.32 -12.53 13.47
CA HIS A 128 7.71 -12.10 13.57
C HIS A 128 7.82 -10.55 13.56
N PRO A 129 7.18 -9.84 14.51
CA PRO A 129 7.10 -8.38 14.50
C PRO A 129 8.46 -7.68 14.49
N TYR A 130 9.44 -8.23 15.22
CA TYR A 130 10.79 -7.68 15.24
C TYR A 130 11.48 -7.79 13.87
N LYS A 131 11.47 -8.98 13.27
CA LYS A 131 12.09 -9.23 11.96
C LYS A 131 11.44 -8.43 10.84
N HIS A 132 10.11 -8.30 10.88
CA HIS A 132 9.35 -7.42 9.99
C HIS A 132 9.88 -5.98 10.10
N TYR A 133 10.01 -5.47 11.33
CA TYR A 133 10.44 -4.09 11.56
C TYR A 133 11.91 -3.83 11.25
N THR A 134 12.79 -4.82 11.39
CA THR A 134 14.21 -4.69 11.05
C THR A 134 14.52 -5.02 9.59
N GLN A 135 13.49 -5.29 8.78
CA GLN A 135 13.62 -5.67 7.37
C GLN A 135 14.50 -6.91 7.15
N ASP A 136 14.52 -7.85 8.11
CA ASP A 136 15.20 -9.12 7.93
C ASP A 136 14.53 -9.90 6.78
N GLY A 137 15.32 -10.53 5.91
CA GLY A 137 14.79 -11.30 4.78
C GLY A 137 13.93 -10.50 3.78
N TRP A 138 14.16 -9.19 3.65
CA TRP A 138 13.43 -8.32 2.72
C TRP A 138 13.70 -8.69 1.25
N ASP A 139 12.71 -9.32 0.62
CA ASP A 139 12.81 -9.82 -0.75
C ASP A 139 11.97 -8.95 -1.69
N ILE A 140 12.64 -7.97 -2.30
CA ILE A 140 12.04 -7.03 -3.25
C ILE A 140 11.63 -7.74 -4.53
N HIS A 141 12.57 -8.45 -5.18
CA HIS A 141 12.34 -9.07 -6.49
C HIS A 141 11.23 -10.11 -6.43
N GLY A 142 11.27 -11.03 -5.47
CA GLY A 142 10.23 -12.05 -5.31
C GLY A 142 8.89 -11.47 -4.84
N GLY A 143 8.87 -10.29 -4.22
CA GLY A 143 7.64 -9.56 -3.92
C GLY A 143 7.00 -8.95 -5.18
N VAL A 144 7.80 -8.24 -5.98
CA VAL A 144 7.37 -7.63 -7.24
C VAL A 144 6.85 -8.68 -8.22
N GLU A 145 7.62 -9.74 -8.46
CA GLU A 145 7.25 -10.82 -9.38
C GLU A 145 5.93 -11.48 -8.97
N ARG A 146 5.77 -11.77 -7.67
CA ARG A 146 4.57 -12.41 -7.15
C ARG A 146 3.36 -11.49 -7.23
N MET A 147 3.52 -10.19 -6.99
CA MET A 147 2.42 -9.24 -7.15
C MET A 147 2.03 -9.08 -8.62
N ARG A 148 2.99 -9.03 -9.54
CA ARG A 148 2.72 -9.00 -10.99
C ARG A 148 1.99 -10.26 -11.45
N SER A 149 2.42 -11.44 -11.00
CA SER A 149 1.72 -12.72 -11.27
C SER A 149 0.27 -12.66 -10.80
N LEU A 150 0.02 -12.23 -9.56
CA LEU A 150 -1.34 -12.12 -9.02
C LEU A 150 -2.24 -11.17 -9.84
N LEU A 151 -1.70 -10.03 -10.27
CA LEU A 151 -2.43 -9.10 -11.14
C LEU A 151 -2.73 -9.72 -12.50
N SER A 152 -1.74 -10.34 -13.14
CA SER A 152 -1.89 -11.01 -14.44
C SER A 152 -2.90 -12.17 -14.38
N ASP A 153 -2.81 -13.03 -13.35
CA ASP A 153 -3.71 -14.17 -13.15
C ASP A 153 -5.17 -13.74 -12.95
N ARG A 154 -5.39 -12.52 -12.46
CA ARG A 154 -6.72 -11.91 -12.28
C ARG A 154 -7.14 -11.00 -13.44
N GLY A 155 -6.35 -10.93 -14.51
CA GLY A 155 -6.64 -10.09 -15.68
C GLY A 155 -6.60 -8.59 -15.36
N VAL A 156 -5.83 -8.17 -14.36
CA VAL A 156 -5.69 -6.76 -13.97
C VAL A 156 -4.51 -6.17 -14.72
N SER A 157 -4.78 -5.25 -15.66
CA SER A 157 -3.74 -4.56 -16.40
C SER A 157 -2.97 -3.56 -15.53
N PHE A 158 -1.65 -3.56 -15.67
CA PHE A 158 -0.73 -2.60 -15.06
C PHE A 158 0.33 -2.19 -16.08
N TRP A 159 0.93 -1.03 -15.86
CA TRP A 159 1.96 -0.45 -16.75
C TRP A 159 3.26 -0.31 -15.96
N ILE A 160 4.38 -0.58 -16.63
CA ILE A 160 5.72 -0.34 -16.10
C ILE A 160 6.30 0.78 -16.95
N GLU A 161 6.66 1.90 -16.33
CA GLU A 161 7.36 3.01 -16.96
C GLU A 161 8.87 2.90 -16.73
#